data_AF-A0A969CWB9-F1
#
_entry.id   AF-A0A969CWB9-F1
#
_cell.length_a   1.000
_cell.length_b   1.000
_cell.length_c   1.000
_cell.angle_alpha   90.00
_cell.angle_beta   90.00
_cell.angle_gamma   90.00
#
_symmetry.space_group_name_H-M   'P 1'
#
loop_
_entity.id
_entity.type
_entity.pdbx_description
1 polymer ?
#
loop_
_entity_poly.entity_id
_entity_poly.type
_entity_poly.pdbx_seq_one_letter_code
_entity_poly.pdbx_strand_id
1 'polypeptide(L)'
;MLPRTTTISLLEPKLILQGSVLELTPSVLARYGLKGLVLDVDDTIISTRSAAVPTEVEAWINEVREVVQIALVSNNLSHARIRRIAGVLG
;
A
#
# COMPACT_ATOMS: atom_id res chain seq x y z
N MET A 1 -10.28 7.28 -32.31
CA MET A 1 -9.92 8.43 -31.46
C MET A 1 -10.28 8.05 -30.04
N LEU A 2 -9.29 7.78 -29.17
CA LEU A 2 -9.56 7.46 -27.76
C LEU A 2 -9.99 8.74 -27.03
N PRO A 3 -11.01 8.69 -26.15
CA PRO A 3 -11.49 9.88 -25.45
C PRO A 3 -10.37 10.47 -24.58
N ARG A 4 -10.27 11.81 -24.55
CA ARG A 4 -9.34 12.52 -23.66
C ARG A 4 -9.76 12.26 -22.21
N THR A 5 -8.95 11.51 -21.48
CA THR A 5 -9.07 11.30 -20.04
C THR A 5 -9.08 12.67 -19.34
N THR A 6 -10.17 13.01 -18.66
CA THR A 6 -10.23 14.23 -17.84
C THR A 6 -9.43 14.01 -16.56
N THR A 7 -8.89 15.07 -15.95
CA THR A 7 -8.10 14.96 -14.71
C THR A 7 -8.84 14.23 -13.59
N ILE A 8 -10.17 14.38 -13.51
CA ILE A 8 -11.03 13.71 -12.53
C ILE A 8 -11.03 12.20 -12.73
N SER A 9 -11.11 11.72 -13.98
CA SER A 9 -11.12 10.28 -14.27
C SER A 9 -9.81 9.55 -13.94
N LEU A 10 -8.71 10.28 -13.68
CA LEU A 10 -7.45 9.69 -13.17
C LEU A 10 -7.52 9.37 -11.67
N LEU A 11 -8.43 10.02 -10.94
CA LEU A 11 -8.57 9.86 -9.49
C LEU A 11 -9.67 8.85 -9.11
N GLU A 12 -10.40 8.34 -10.10
CA GLU A 12 -11.41 7.32 -9.87
C GLU A 12 -10.75 5.95 -9.65
N PRO A 13 -11.17 5.19 -8.62
CA PRO A 13 -10.63 3.88 -8.37
C PRO A 13 -11.02 2.91 -9.49
N LYS A 14 -10.03 2.20 -10.03
CA LYS A 14 -10.23 1.11 -11.00
C LYS A 14 -10.44 -0.25 -10.33
N LEU A 15 -10.18 -0.31 -9.03
CA LEU A 15 -10.34 -1.48 -8.18
C LEU A 15 -10.76 -1.02 -6.78
N ILE A 16 -11.86 -1.56 -6.28
CA ILE A 16 -12.32 -1.38 -4.90
C ILE A 16 -12.38 -2.77 -4.27
N LEU A 17 -11.66 -2.93 -3.16
CA LEU A 17 -11.70 -4.10 -2.30
C LEU A 17 -12.44 -3.71 -1.01
N GLN A 18 -13.23 -4.63 -0.44
CA GLN A 18 -14.15 -4.31 0.67
C GLN A 18 -13.47 -4.34 2.04
N GLY A 19 -12.31 -5.00 2.14
CA GLY A 19 -11.57 -5.14 3.39
C GLY A 19 -10.36 -4.21 3.49
N SER A 20 -9.32 -4.72 4.15
CA SER A 20 -8.07 -3.98 4.39
C SER A 20 -7.10 -4.14 3.22
N VAL A 21 -5.95 -3.47 3.33
CA VAL A 21 -4.82 -3.61 2.39
C VAL A 21 -4.38 -5.07 2.20
N LEU A 22 -4.64 -5.94 3.18
CA LEU A 22 -4.31 -7.36 3.13
C LEU A 22 -5.05 -8.12 2.02
N GLU A 23 -6.14 -7.58 1.49
CA GLU A 23 -6.85 -8.16 0.34
C GLU A 23 -6.09 -7.98 -0.99
N LEU A 24 -5.05 -7.13 -1.02
CA LEU A 24 -4.12 -7.02 -2.14
C LEU A 24 -3.13 -8.20 -2.13
N THR A 25 -3.66 -9.38 -2.43
CA THR A 25 -2.87 -10.62 -2.55
C THR A 25 -2.08 -10.66 -3.87
N PRO A 26 -0.98 -11.42 -3.96
CA PRO A 26 -0.23 -11.60 -5.22
C PRO A 26 -1.11 -12.00 -6.40
N SER A 27 -2.13 -12.83 -6.16
CA SER A 27 -3.10 -13.25 -7.17
C SER A 27 -3.92 -12.08 -7.74
N VAL A 28 -4.33 -11.15 -6.87
CA VAL A 28 -5.02 -9.91 -7.30
C VAL A 28 -4.06 -9.04 -8.11
N LEU A 29 -2.83 -8.84 -7.63
CA LEU A 29 -1.84 -8.03 -8.33
C LEU A 29 -1.55 -8.56 -9.75
N ALA A 30 -1.38 -9.88 -9.88
CA ALA A 30 -1.18 -10.55 -11.16
C ALA A 30 -2.39 -10.40 -12.09
N ARG A 31 -3.61 -10.61 -11.57
CA ARG A 31 -4.86 -10.47 -12.34
C ARG A 31 -5.02 -9.07 -12.93
N TYR A 32 -4.64 -8.04 -12.17
CA TYR A 32 -4.73 -6.64 -12.61
C TYR A 32 -3.46 -6.14 -13.32
N GLY A 33 -2.44 -6.99 -13.50
CA GLY A 33 -1.20 -6.65 -14.19
C GLY A 33 -0.38 -5.56 -13.48
N LEU A 34 -0.56 -5.39 -12.17
CA LEU A 34 0.12 -4.37 -11.38
C LEU A 34 1.61 -4.68 -11.28
N LYS A 35 2.45 -3.65 -11.35
CA LYS A 35 3.93 -3.78 -11.35
C LYS A 35 4.59 -3.27 -10.07
N GLY A 36 3.85 -2.49 -9.30
CA GLY A 36 4.32 -1.89 -8.06
C GLY A 36 3.14 -1.34 -7.27
N LEU A 37 3.37 -1.12 -5.98
CA LEU A 37 2.44 -0.48 -5.07
C LEU A 37 3.08 0.78 -4.48
N VAL A 38 2.32 1.86 -4.48
CA VAL A 38 2.61 3.05 -3.68
C VAL A 38 1.55 3.11 -2.61
N LEU A 39 1.97 2.96 -1.36
CA LEU A 39 1.06 2.76 -0.23
C LEU A 39 1.21 3.90 0.76
N ASP A 40 0.08 4.41 1.21
CA ASP A 40 0.03 5.23 2.41
C ASP A 40 0.44 4.41 3.65
N VAL A 41 0.82 5.07 4.74
CA VAL A 41 1.33 4.41 5.96
C VAL A 41 0.30 4.41 7.07
N ASP A 42 -0.14 5.58 7.50
CA ASP A 42 -0.94 5.74 8.72
C ASP A 42 -2.42 5.44 8.45
N ASP A 43 -3.01 4.56 9.26
CA ASP A 43 -4.36 4.01 9.09
C ASP A 43 -4.57 3.22 7.75
N THR A 44 -3.48 2.93 7.03
CA THR A 44 -3.43 1.99 5.89
C THR A 44 -2.59 0.74 6.23
N ILE A 45 -1.34 0.94 6.64
CA ILE A 45 -0.37 -0.13 7.00
C ILE A 45 -0.32 -0.32 8.51
N ILE A 46 -0.42 0.77 9.26
CA ILE A 46 -0.38 0.76 10.72
C ILE A 46 -1.33 1.82 11.25
N SER A 47 -2.11 1.50 12.29
CA SER A 47 -2.95 2.52 12.92
C SER A 47 -2.09 3.66 13.48
N THR A 48 -2.57 4.89 13.32
CA THR A 48 -2.00 6.09 13.96
C THR A 48 -1.86 5.94 15.48
N ARG A 49 -2.73 5.13 16.10
CA ARG A 49 -2.75 4.85 17.54
C ARG A 49 -1.81 3.72 17.97
N SER A 50 -1.30 2.93 17.02
CA SER A 50 -0.38 1.82 17.31
C SER A 50 1.07 2.27 17.18
N ALA A 51 1.92 1.75 18.06
CA ALA A 51 3.36 1.93 17.99
C ALA A 51 4.05 0.78 17.21
N ALA A 52 3.40 -0.38 17.13
CA ALA A 52 3.94 -1.59 16.53
C ALA A 52 3.19 -1.93 15.24
N VAL A 53 3.94 -2.42 14.25
CA VAL A 53 3.37 -2.95 13.01
C VAL A 53 2.71 -4.30 13.33
N PRO A 54 1.46 -4.54 12.92
CA PRO A 54 0.83 -5.85 13.10
C PRO A 54 1.57 -6.95 12.33
N THR A 55 1.68 -8.14 12.92
CA THR A 55 2.42 -9.26 12.31
C THR A 55 1.82 -9.68 10.97
N GLU A 56 0.49 -9.60 10.82
CA GLU A 56 -0.19 -9.89 9.55
C GLU A 56 0.20 -8.91 8.43
N VAL A 57 0.51 -7.65 8.77
CA VAL A 57 0.96 -6.64 7.81
C VAL A 57 2.41 -6.90 7.39
N GLU A 58 3.26 -7.29 8.32
CA GLU A 58 4.64 -7.68 8.02
C GLU A 58 4.68 -8.90 7.09
N ALA A 59 3.90 -9.94 7.43
CA ALA A 59 3.77 -11.14 6.60
C ALA A 59 3.24 -10.82 5.19
N TRP A 60 2.21 -9.97 5.10
CA TRP A 60 1.64 -9.54 3.83
C TRP A 60 2.64 -8.73 2.99
N ILE A 61 3.39 -7.80 3.59
CA ILE A 61 4.43 -7.04 2.87
C ILE A 61 5.48 -7.99 2.30
N ASN A 62 5.92 -8.97 3.09
CA ASN A 62 6.91 -9.95 2.62
C ASN A 62 6.37 -10.76 1.44
N GLU A 63 5.13 -11.25 1.51
CA GLU A 63 4.51 -11.98 0.40
C GLU A 63 4.38 -11.13 -0.89
N VAL A 64 3.95 -9.88 -0.74
CA VAL A 64 3.71 -8.99 -1.89
C VAL A 64 5.00 -8.49 -2.52
N ARG A 65 6.05 -8.24 -1.72
CA ARG A 65 7.36 -7.79 -2.23
C ARG A 65 8.04 -8.81 -3.14
N GLU A 66 7.71 -10.10 -3.03
CA GLU A 66 8.21 -11.14 -3.92
C GLU A 66 7.70 -10.99 -5.37
N VAL A 67 6.56 -10.30 -5.58
CA VAL A 67 5.94 -10.18 -6.90
C VAL A 67 5.96 -8.77 -7.47
N VAL A 68 6.02 -7.73 -6.63
CA VAL A 68 6.03 -6.33 -7.06
C VAL A 68 6.88 -5.45 -6.15
N GLN A 69 7.35 -4.33 -6.68
CA GLN A 69 8.03 -3.32 -5.84
C GLN A 69 7.02 -2.58 -4.95
N ILE A 70 7.41 -2.27 -3.71
CA ILE A 70 6.60 -1.48 -2.79
C ILE A 70 7.34 -0.20 -2.42
N ALA A 71 6.63 0.93 -2.49
CA ALA A 71 7.03 2.19 -1.92
C ALA A 71 6.02 2.60 -0.84
N LEU A 72 6.50 2.83 0.39
CA LEU A 72 5.70 3.42 1.45
C LEU A 72 5.87 4.94 1.41
N VAL A 73 4.75 5.66 1.40
CA VAL A 73 4.71 7.13 1.36
C VAL A 73 3.90 7.60 2.55
N SER A 74 4.46 8.52 3.33
CA SER A 74 3.76 9.07 4.49
C SER A 74 3.73 10.59 4.41
N ASN A 75 2.58 11.15 4.78
CA ASN A 75 2.41 12.57 5.08
C ASN A 75 2.70 12.89 6.57
N ASN A 76 3.13 11.90 7.37
CA ASN A 76 3.47 12.10 8.77
C ASN A 76 4.89 12.64 8.93
N LEU A 77 5.00 13.82 9.56
CA LEU A 77 6.27 14.52 9.75
C LEU A 77 7.14 13.93 10.89
N SER A 78 6.63 12.96 11.64
CA SER A 78 7.37 12.29 12.70
C SER A 78 8.41 11.33 12.14
N HIS A 79 9.61 11.85 11.87
CA HIS A 79 10.74 11.04 11.41
C HIS A 79 11.05 9.85 12.31
N ALA A 80 10.87 9.96 13.63
CA ALA A 80 11.10 8.84 14.54
C ALA A 80 10.11 7.69 14.32
N ARG A 81 8.82 8.00 14.11
CA ARG A 81 7.79 7.02 13.79
C ARG A 81 8.08 6.35 12.45
N ILE A 82 8.36 7.14 11.42
CA ILE A 82 8.64 6.63 10.07
C ILE A 82 9.89 5.76 10.04
N ARG A 83 10.98 6.16 10.70
CA ARG A 83 12.20 5.34 10.81
C ARG A 83 11.94 4.01 11.52
N ARG A 84 11.15 4.00 12.58
CA ARG A 84 10.80 2.76 13.28
C ARG A 84 10.01 1.81 12.38
N ILE A 85 9.02 2.32 11.65
CA ILE A 85 8.21 1.52 10.72
C ILE A 85 9.10 0.96 9.60
N ALA A 86 9.94 1.80 8.98
CA ALA A 86 10.90 1.37 7.97
C ALA A 86 11.90 0.33 8.51
N GLY A 87 12.33 0.46 9.77
CA GLY A 87 13.19 -0.52 10.42
C GLY A 87 12.56 -1.91 10.60
N VAL A 88 11.23 -1.98 10.68
CA VAL A 88 10.49 -3.25 10.77
C VAL A 88 10.18 -3.81 9.38
N LEU A 89 9.77 -2.94 8.44
CA LEU A 89 9.26 -3.36 7.14
C LEU A 89 10.34 -3.41 6.03
N GLY A 90 11.57 -3.01 6.34
CA GLY A 90 12.65 -2.82 5.35
C GLY A 90 12.27 -1.83 4.27
#